data_AF-A0A3M1SZP9-F1
#
_entry.id   AF-A0A3M1SZP9-F1
#
_cell.length_a   1.000
_cell.length_b   1.000
_cell.length_c   1.000
_cell.angle_alpha   90.00
_cell.angle_beta   90.00
_cell.angle_gamma   90.00
#
_symmetry.space_group_name_H-M   'P 1'
#
loop_
_entity.id
_entity.type
_entity.pdbx_description
1 polymer ?
#
loop_
_entity_poly.entity_id
_entity_poly.type
_entity_poly.pdbx_seq_one_letter_code
_entity_poly.pdbx_strand_id
1 'polypeptide(L)'
;MSELTEREFEALAHRTLQRVVEAFDPVDPDEVEAVPSDGVVRLDFQGRRAPWVVNSQRGAKQIWLAADRQAWHFAHAGEGPEDLRWVSPKTGEELFETLGRLLEERAGVSVRFAP
;
A
#
# COMPACT_ATOMS: atom_id res chain seq x y z
N MET A 1 -12.93 -10.02 17.64
CA MET A 1 -11.70 -9.24 17.41
C MET A 1 -12.01 -7.82 17.88
N SER A 2 -11.19 -7.24 18.76
CA SER A 2 -11.37 -5.86 19.19
C SER A 2 -11.13 -4.92 18.01
N GLU A 3 -11.88 -3.83 17.91
CA GLU A 3 -11.56 -2.76 16.97
C GLU A 3 -10.20 -2.15 17.33
N LEU A 4 -9.39 -1.83 16.32
CA LEU A 4 -8.11 -1.13 16.50
C LEU A 4 -8.36 0.22 17.16
N THR A 5 -7.59 0.58 18.18
CA THR A 5 -7.50 1.96 18.64
C THR A 5 -6.86 2.84 17.56
N GLU A 6 -7.04 4.15 17.66
CA GLU A 6 -6.42 5.10 16.73
C GLU A 6 -4.89 4.97 16.71
N ARG A 7 -4.28 4.85 17.90
CA ARG A 7 -2.82 4.68 18.04
C ARG A 7 -2.32 3.38 17.42
N GLU A 8 -3.04 2.28 17.60
CA GLU A 8 -2.69 0.99 16.98
C GLU A 8 -2.80 1.06 15.46
N PHE A 9 -3.87 1.68 14.95
CA PHE A 9 -4.03 1.91 13.52
C PHE A 9 -2.89 2.76 12.95
N GLU A 10 -2.54 3.88 13.59
CA GLU A 10 -1.46 4.75 13.12
C GLU A 10 -0.11 4.02 13.08
N ALA A 11 0.20 3.21 14.10
CA ALA A 11 1.42 2.41 14.13
C ALA A 11 1.47 1.31 13.05
N LEU A 12 0.32 0.67 12.78
CA LEU A 12 0.18 -0.30 11.69
C LEU A 12 0.31 0.36 10.32
N ALA A 13 -0.40 1.47 10.11
CA ALA A 13 -0.40 2.20 8.85
C ALA A 13 0.99 2.77 8.53
N HIS A 14 1.69 3.32 9.51
CA HIS A 14 3.06 3.79 9.34
C HIS A 14 3.99 2.68 8.85
N ARG A 15 4.01 1.53 9.53
CA ARG A 15 4.82 0.37 9.12
C ARG A 15 4.43 -0.17 7.75
N THR A 16 3.14 -0.16 7.43
CA THR A 16 2.65 -0.59 6.10
C THR A 16 3.20 0.31 5.00
N LEU A 17 3.13 1.62 5.17
CA LEU A 17 3.65 2.58 4.20
C LEU A 17 5.17 2.52 4.11
N GLN A 18 5.88 2.33 5.23
CA GLN A 18 7.33 2.10 5.21
C GLN A 18 7.70 0.84 4.42
N ARG A 19 7.00 -0.28 4.64
CA ARG A 19 7.19 -1.51 3.87
C ARG A 19 6.95 -1.30 2.37
N VAL A 20 5.96 -0.48 2.00
CA VAL A 20 5.77 -0.13 0.59
C VAL A 20 7.00 0.59 0.06
N VAL A 21 7.51 1.60 0.76
CA VAL A 21 8.71 2.34 0.31
C VAL A 21 9.94 1.43 0.20
N GLU A 22 10.23 0.64 1.24
CA GLU A 22 11.38 -0.28 1.28
C GLU A 22 11.35 -1.32 0.14
N ALA A 23 10.16 -1.72 -0.31
CA ALA A 23 10.03 -2.65 -1.42
C ALA A 23 10.51 -2.07 -2.77
N PHE A 24 10.66 -0.75 -2.89
CA PHE A 24 11.21 -0.06 -4.06
C PHE A 24 12.71 0.24 -3.96
N ASP A 25 13.38 -0.04 -2.84
CA ASP A 25 14.85 0.09 -2.71
C ASP A 25 15.65 -0.60 -3.84
N PRO A 26 15.24 -1.79 -4.36
CA PRO A 26 15.94 -2.44 -5.48
C PRO A 26 15.42 -2.02 -6.86
N VAL A 27 14.40 -1.15 -6.94
CA VAL A 27 13.77 -0.71 -8.21
C VAL A 27 14.51 0.51 -8.74
N ASP A 28 14.69 0.59 -10.07
CA ASP A 28 15.25 1.79 -10.70
C ASP A 28 14.26 2.98 -10.54
N PRO A 29 14.66 4.08 -9.87
CA PRO A 29 13.79 5.23 -9.68
C PRO A 29 13.39 5.92 -10.99
N ASP A 30 14.14 5.73 -12.08
CA ASP A 30 13.75 6.23 -13.41
C ASP A 30 12.58 5.42 -14.01
N GLU A 31 12.33 4.20 -13.53
CA GLU A 31 11.16 3.39 -13.91
C GLU A 31 9.95 3.71 -13.01
N VAL A 32 10.11 3.52 -11.70
CA VAL A 32 9.10 3.80 -10.69
C VAL A 32 9.75 4.26 -9.38
N GLU A 33 9.36 5.44 -8.90
CA GLU A 33 9.83 5.99 -7.62
C GLU A 33 8.71 5.97 -6.58
N ALA A 34 8.99 5.42 -5.39
CA ALA A 34 8.09 5.50 -4.24
C ALA A 34 8.42 6.74 -3.39
N VAL A 35 7.56 7.76 -3.46
CA VAL A 35 7.74 9.04 -2.78
C VAL A 35 6.83 9.11 -1.54
N PRO A 36 7.38 8.97 -0.32
CA PRO A 36 6.61 9.10 0.90
C PRO A 36 6.28 10.57 1.22
N SER A 37 5.12 10.76 1.83
CA SER A 37 4.64 12.00 2.46
C SER A 37 3.76 11.61 3.64
N ASP A 38 3.52 12.49 4.61
CA ASP A 38 2.78 12.14 5.84
C ASP A 38 1.49 11.34 5.56
N GLY A 39 1.48 10.05 5.95
CA GLY A 39 0.37 9.12 5.76
C GLY A 39 0.08 8.69 4.31
N VAL A 40 0.97 8.97 3.36
CA VAL A 40 0.81 8.74 1.92
C VAL A 40 2.12 8.24 1.29
N VAL A 41 2.04 7.29 0.37
CA VAL A 41 3.12 6.93 -0.56
C VAL A 41 2.60 7.10 -1.96
N ARG A 42 3.26 7.96 -2.73
CA ARG A 42 2.96 8.16 -4.15
C ARG A 42 3.94 7.36 -4.98
N LEU A 43 3.46 6.61 -5.95
CA LEU A 43 4.28 5.86 -6.89
C LEU A 43 4.29 6.62 -8.21
N ASP A 44 5.41 7.25 -8.51
CA ASP A 44 5.63 8.04 -9.72
C ASP A 44 6.24 7.14 -10.80
N PHE A 45 5.58 7.08 -11.96
CA PHE A 45 5.99 6.23 -13.07
C PHE A 45 6.67 7.04 -14.16
N GLN A 46 7.61 6.40 -14.87
CA GLN A 46 8.20 6.98 -16.07
C GLN A 46 7.15 7.36 -17.13
N GLY A 47 7.45 8.42 -17.89
CA GLY A 47 6.77 8.71 -19.16
C GLY A 47 5.33 9.21 -19.02
N ARG A 48 5.12 10.37 -18.39
CA ARG A 48 3.83 11.10 -18.30
C ARG A 48 2.64 10.23 -17.88
N ARG A 49 2.89 9.17 -17.11
CA ARG A 49 1.85 8.30 -16.55
C ARG A 49 1.30 8.93 -15.28
N ALA A 50 0.01 8.73 -15.03
CA ALA A 50 -0.60 9.16 -13.78
C ALA A 50 0.04 8.38 -12.61
N PRO A 51 0.36 9.06 -11.49
CA PRO A 51 0.91 8.40 -10.33
C PRO A 51 -0.15 7.52 -9.66
N TRP A 52 0.30 6.50 -8.94
CA TRP A 52 -0.54 5.76 -8.01
C TRP A 52 -0.34 6.28 -6.59
N VAL A 53 -1.32 6.05 -5.73
CA VAL A 53 -1.28 6.53 -4.35
C VAL A 53 -1.71 5.41 -3.40
N VAL A 54 -0.85 5.11 -2.43
CA VAL A 54 -1.19 4.30 -1.26
C VAL A 54 -1.30 5.24 -0.07
N ASN A 55 -2.42 5.27 0.65
CA ASN A 55 -2.55 6.15 1.80
C ASN A 55 -3.21 5.49 3.01
N SER A 56 -2.77 5.94 4.18
CA SER A 56 -3.48 5.70 5.43
C SER A 56 -4.74 6.55 5.48
N GLN A 57 -5.88 5.93 5.80
CA GLN A 57 -7.15 6.64 5.92
C GLN A 57 -7.71 6.54 7.34
N ARG A 58 -7.31 7.49 8.19
CA ARG A 58 -7.54 7.49 9.65
C ARG A 58 -9.01 7.36 10.03
N GLY A 59 -9.89 8.12 9.37
CA GLY A 59 -11.33 8.09 9.65
C GLY A 59 -11.98 6.72 9.40
N ALA A 60 -11.42 5.93 8.48
CA ALA A 60 -11.92 4.59 8.16
C ALA A 60 -11.07 3.46 8.79
N LYS A 61 -9.92 3.78 9.40
CA LYS A 61 -8.89 2.81 9.84
C LYS A 61 -8.52 1.81 8.74
N GLN A 62 -8.30 2.32 7.53
CA GLN A 62 -8.00 1.53 6.34
C GLN A 62 -6.73 2.01 5.65
N ILE A 63 -6.16 1.14 4.80
CA ILE A 63 -5.20 1.52 3.77
C ILE A 63 -5.92 1.56 2.44
N TRP A 64 -5.75 2.63 1.69
CA TRP A 64 -6.36 2.81 0.37
C TRP A 64 -5.29 2.79 -0.70
N LEU A 65 -5.61 2.17 -1.85
CA LEU A 65 -4.81 2.21 -3.06
C LEU A 65 -5.65 2.84 -4.17
N ALA A 66 -5.17 3.93 -4.75
CA ALA A 66 -5.71 4.50 -5.98
C ALA A 66 -4.73 4.21 -7.13
N ALA A 67 -5.16 3.43 -8.09
CA ALA A 67 -4.37 3.04 -9.25
C ALA A 67 -5.20 3.16 -10.54
N ASP A 68 -4.71 3.96 -11.47
CA ASP A 68 -5.35 4.28 -12.74
C ASP A 68 -6.79 4.80 -12.59
N ARG A 69 -7.77 3.98 -12.95
CA ARG A 69 -9.21 4.33 -12.91
C ARG A 69 -9.94 3.61 -11.79
N GLN A 70 -9.21 2.98 -10.87
CA GLN A 70 -9.75 2.12 -9.84
C GLN A 70 -9.16 2.47 -8.47
N ALA A 71 -9.90 2.09 -7.43
CA ALA A 71 -9.44 2.21 -6.05
C ALA A 71 -9.85 0.98 -5.24
N TRP A 72 -9.00 0.64 -4.28
CA TRP A 72 -9.19 -0.43 -3.32
C TRP A 72 -9.13 0.14 -1.91
N HIS A 73 -9.95 -0.42 -1.02
CA HIS A 73 -9.94 -0.08 0.40
C HIS A 73 -9.68 -1.36 1.17
N PHE A 74 -8.61 -1.39 1.95
CA PHE A 74 -8.18 -2.56 2.69
C PHE A 74 -8.38 -2.33 4.19
N ALA A 75 -9.11 -3.24 4.83
CA ALA A 75 -9.27 -3.27 6.28
C ALA A 75 -8.23 -4.21 6.90
N HIS A 76 -7.82 -3.91 8.13
CA HIS A 76 -6.92 -4.80 8.86
C HIS A 76 -7.60 -6.15 9.09
N ALA A 77 -6.91 -7.22 8.71
CA ALA A 77 -7.38 -8.60 8.80
C ALA A 77 -6.35 -9.52 9.46
N GLY A 78 -5.42 -8.92 10.19
CA GLY A 78 -4.39 -9.63 10.94
C GLY A 78 -4.84 -10.04 12.33
N GLU A 79 -4.14 -11.00 12.94
CA GLU A 79 -4.49 -11.54 14.26
C GLU A 79 -4.03 -10.67 15.43
N GLY A 80 -3.13 -9.71 15.17
CA GLY A 80 -2.55 -8.84 16.19
C GLY A 80 -2.13 -7.47 15.66
N PRO A 81 -1.77 -6.54 16.55
CA PRO A 81 -1.41 -5.17 16.22
C PRO A 81 -0.06 -5.05 15.49
N GLU A 82 0.60 -6.16 15.18
CA GLU A 82 1.86 -6.22 14.42
C GLU A 82 1.74 -6.86 13.04
N ASP A 83 0.63 -7.53 12.77
CA ASP A 83 0.38 -8.18 11.49
C ASP A 83 -0.04 -7.13 10.44
N LEU A 84 0.73 -7.01 9.37
CA LEU A 84 0.46 -6.06 8.28
C LEU A 84 -0.47 -6.65 7.22
N ARG A 85 -1.39 -7.53 7.60
CA ARG A 85 -2.38 -8.10 6.70
C ARG A 85 -3.56 -7.15 6.48
N TRP A 86 -3.67 -6.63 5.27
CA TRP A 86 -4.73 -5.73 4.86
C TRP A 86 -5.54 -6.34 3.72
N VAL A 87 -6.83 -6.56 3.95
CA VAL A 87 -7.72 -7.27 3.00
C VAL A 87 -8.90 -6.40 2.64
N SER A 88 -9.24 -6.37 1.34
CA SER A 88 -10.41 -5.71 0.81
C SER A 88 -11.67 -6.45 1.28
N PRO A 89 -12.55 -5.84 2.09
CA PRO A 89 -13.79 -6.50 2.50
C PRO A 89 -14.77 -6.70 1.33
N LYS A 90 -14.55 -6.00 0.21
CA LYS A 90 -15.37 -6.09 -1.01
C LYS A 90 -14.96 -7.26 -1.90
N THR A 91 -13.67 -7.50 -2.05
CA THR A 91 -13.12 -8.44 -3.04
C THR A 91 -12.36 -9.60 -2.44
N GLY A 92 -11.95 -9.50 -1.17
CA GLY A 92 -11.07 -10.49 -0.52
C GLY A 92 -9.60 -10.38 -0.91
N GLU A 93 -9.25 -9.42 -1.77
CA GLU A 93 -7.87 -9.20 -2.21
C GLU A 93 -7.00 -8.60 -1.09
N GLU A 94 -5.74 -9.02 -1.03
CA GLU A 94 -4.74 -8.51 -0.09
C GLU A 94 -3.94 -7.34 -0.71
N LEU A 95 -3.55 -6.35 0.10
CA LEU A 95 -2.90 -5.10 -0.32
C LEU A 95 -1.60 -5.33 -1.10
N PHE A 96 -0.65 -6.07 -0.54
CA PHE A 96 0.67 -6.28 -1.13
C PHE A 96 0.58 -7.16 -2.38
N GLU A 97 -0.25 -8.20 -2.36
CA GLU A 97 -0.54 -9.02 -3.54
C GLU A 97 -1.15 -8.18 -4.68
N THR A 98 -2.12 -7.33 -4.33
CA THR A 98 -2.77 -6.44 -5.30
C THR A 98 -1.79 -5.44 -5.88
N LEU A 99 -1.01 -4.76 -5.02
CA LEU A 99 -0.04 -3.78 -5.47
C LEU A 99 1.06 -4.41 -6.33
N GLY A 100 1.61 -5.56 -5.92
CA GLY A 100 2.61 -6.29 -6.70
C GLY A 100 2.09 -6.73 -8.06
N ARG A 101 0.89 -7.31 -8.11
CA ARG A 101 0.24 -7.69 -9.38
C ARG A 101 0.06 -6.49 -10.31
N LEU A 102 -0.46 -5.38 -9.78
CA LEU A 102 -0.70 -4.18 -10.56
C LEU A 102 0.62 -3.57 -11.09
N LEU A 103 1.68 -3.53 -10.28
CA LEU A 103 3.00 -3.05 -10.70
C LEU A 103 3.58 -3.88 -11.86
N GLU A 104 3.47 -5.20 -11.77
CA GLU A 104 3.87 -6.11 -12.84
C GLU A 104 3.06 -5.85 -14.12
N GLU A 105 1.73 -5.75 -14.02
CA GLU A 105 0.84 -5.48 -15.16
C GLU A 105 1.11 -4.11 -15.82
N ARG A 106 1.44 -3.08 -15.04
CA ARG A 106 1.61 -1.71 -15.54
C ARG A 106 3.00 -1.44 -16.10
N ALA A 107 4.03 -1.89 -15.39
CA ALA A 107 5.40 -1.46 -15.59
C ALA A 107 6.37 -2.64 -15.78
N GLY A 108 5.93 -3.89 -15.62
CA GLY A 108 6.83 -5.05 -15.60
C GLY A 108 7.77 -5.06 -14.40
N VAL A 109 7.41 -4.32 -13.33
CA VAL A 109 8.23 -4.19 -12.12
C VAL A 109 7.74 -5.18 -11.08
N SER A 110 8.62 -6.11 -10.73
CA SER A 110 8.42 -7.07 -9.66
C SER A 110 9.04 -6.57 -8.35
N VAL A 111 8.20 -6.19 -7.39
CA VAL A 111 8.62 -5.82 -6.02
C VAL A 111 8.37 -6.95 -5.03
N ARG A 112 9.17 -7.00 -3.96
CA ARG A 112 8.99 -7.98 -2.87
C ARG A 112 8.63 -7.32 -1.56
N PHE A 113 7.40 -7.60 -1.16
CA PHE A 113 6.81 -7.50 0.18
C PHE A 113 7.66 -8.20 1.25
N ALA A 114 8.54 -7.55 2.03
CA ALA A 114 9.12 -8.24 3.20
C ALA A 114 7.99 -8.77 4.12
N PRO A 115 8.19 -9.81 4.93
CA PRO A 115 7.21 -10.32 5.90
C PRO A 115 7.22 -9.56 7.22
#